data_AF-A0ABD5DYP2-F1
#
_entry.id   AF-A0ABD5DYP2-F1
#
_cell.length_a   1.000
_cell.length_b   1.000
_cell.length_c   1.000
_cell.angle_alpha   90.00
_cell.angle_beta   90.00
_cell.angle_gamma   90.00
#
_symmetry.space_group_name_H-M   'P 1'
#
loop_
_entity.id
_entity.type
_entity.pdbx_description
1 polymer ?
#
loop_
_entity_poly.entity_id
_entity_poly.type
_entity_poly.pdbx_seq_one_letter_code
_entity_poly.pdbx_strand_id
1 'polypeptide(L)' 'MRILKVIGLLLEYPDELLWENRDDALALIRADVPSLTPFVGELLTAPLLDRQAEW' A
#
# COMPACT_ATOMS: atom_id res chain seq x y z
N MET A 1 9.21 14.44 -0.74
CA MET A 1 8.01 14.25 0.13
C MET A 1 7.14 13.07 -0.30
N ARG A 2 6.97 12.78 -1.59
CA ARG A 2 6.10 11.69 -2.12
C ARG A 2 6.60 10.27 -1.80
N ILE A 3 7.92 10.06 -1.89
CA ILE A 3 8.60 8.81 -1.49
C ILE A 3 8.39 8.43 0.00
N LEU A 4 8.32 9.42 0.90
CA LEU A 4 8.09 9.16 2.32
C LEU A 4 6.65 8.67 2.58
N LYS A 5 5.68 9.09 1.77
CA LYS A 5 4.32 8.56 1.81
C LYS A 5 4.29 7.10 1.34
N VAL A 6 5.05 6.77 0.30
CA VAL A 6 5.22 5.38 -0.15
C VAL A 6 5.85 4.51 0.95
N ILE A 7 6.86 5.02 1.65
CA ILE A 7 7.47 4.29 2.76
C ILE A 7 6.49 4.14 3.94
N GLY A 8 5.72 5.18 4.29
CA GLY A 8 4.66 5.09 5.31
C GLY A 8 3.60 4.03 4.96
N LEU A 9 3.16 4.01 3.70
CA LEU A 9 2.26 3.00 3.15
C LEU A 9 2.78 1.55 3.23
N LEU A 10 4.11 1.39 3.26
CA LEU A 10 4.75 0.08 3.35
C LEU A 10 5.05 -0.35 4.79
N LEU A 11 5.09 0.61 5.72
CA LEU A 11 5.36 0.38 7.14
C LEU A 11 4.08 0.24 7.96
N GLU A 12 2.98 0.84 7.51
CA GLU A 12 1.67 0.76 8.16
C GLU A 12 0.84 -0.37 7.56
N TYR A 13 0.02 -1.01 8.39
CA TYR A 13 -0.98 -1.95 7.90
C TYR A 13 -1.96 -1.19 6.99
N PRO A 14 -2.33 -1.73 5.81
CA PRO A 14 -3.31 -1.08 4.95
C PRO A 14 -4.61 -0.88 5.71
N ASP A 15 -4.95 0.38 6.00
CA ASP A 15 -6.21 0.77 6.61
C ASP A 15 -7.31 0.90 5.54
N GLU A 16 -8.57 1.10 5.96
CA GLU A 16 -9.69 1.27 5.03
C GLU A 16 -9.44 2.40 4.03
N LEU A 17 -8.80 3.49 4.47
CA LEU A 17 -8.56 4.66 3.64
C LEU A 17 -7.53 4.38 2.53
N LEU A 18 -6.47 3.62 2.83
CA LEU A 18 -5.56 3.11 1.80
C LEU A 18 -6.27 2.13 0.87
N TRP A 19 -7.14 1.28 1.40
CA TRP A 19 -7.90 0.33 0.60
C TRP A 19 -8.81 1.02 -0.42
N GLU A 20 -9.53 2.07 0.00
CA GLU A 20 -10.36 2.91 -0.86
C GLU A 20 -9.55 3.67 -1.91
N ASN A 21 -8.31 4.05 -1.58
CA ASN A 21 -7.41 4.81 -2.46
C ASN A 21 -6.32 3.94 -3.11
N ARG A 22 -6.51 2.61 -3.16
CA ARG A 22 -5.50 1.65 -3.63
C ARG A 22 -4.97 1.98 -5.02
N ASP A 23 -5.86 2.30 -5.95
CA ASP A 23 -5.49 2.51 -7.35
C ASP A 23 -4.60 3.75 -7.50
N ASP A 24 -4.88 4.80 -6.72
CA ASP A 24 -4.06 6.01 -6.65
C ASP A 24 -2.70 5.73 -5.99
N ALA A 25 -2.67 4.92 -4.91
CA ALA A 25 -1.44 4.49 -4.27
C ALA A 25 -0.55 3.67 -5.23
N LEU A 26 -1.14 2.76 -6.01
CA LEU A 26 -0.42 2.00 -7.03
C LEU A 26 0.10 2.89 -8.17
N ALA A 27 -0.66 3.90 -8.59
CA ALA A 27 -0.22 4.86 -9.60
C ALA A 27 0.96 5.70 -9.09
N LEU A 28 0.91 6.12 -7.82
CA LEU A 28 1.98 6.84 -7.14
C LEU A 28 3.27 6.02 -7.10
N ILE A 29 3.17 4.73 -6.76
CA ILE A 29 4.32 3.83 -6.64
C ILE A 29 4.91 3.49 -7.99
N ARG A 30 4.08 3.26 -9.02
CA ARG A 30 4.58 3.06 -10.39
C ARG A 30 5.35 4.26 -10.90
N ALA A 31 4.92 5.47 -10.54
CA ALA A 31 5.58 6.71 -10.97
C ALA A 31 6.90 6.96 -10.23
N ASP A 32 6.94 6.74 -8.92
CA ASP A 32 8.09 7.13 -8.09
C ASP A 32 9.08 5.98 -7.84
N VAL A 33 8.59 4.74 -7.70
CA VAL A 33 9.40 3.54 -7.37
C VAL A 33 8.87 2.30 -8.10
N PRO A 34 9.04 2.22 -9.42
CA PRO A 34 8.48 1.13 -10.22
C PRO A 34 8.95 -0.26 -9.78
N SER A 35 10.13 -0.38 -9.18
CA SER A 35 10.67 -1.63 -8.62
C SER A 35 9.84 -2.22 -7.47
N LEU A 36 9.07 -1.39 -6.75
CA LEU A 36 8.21 -1.84 -5.65
C LEU A 36 6.78 -2.19 -6.09
N THR A 37 6.41 -1.89 -7.34
CA THR A 37 5.08 -2.18 -7.90
C THR A 37 4.61 -3.63 -7.68
N PRO A 38 5.44 -4.68 -7.88
CA PRO A 38 5.01 -6.06 -7.67
C PRO A 38 4.65 -6.32 -6.20
N PHE A 39 5.50 -5.85 -5.29
CA PHE A 39 5.31 -6.02 -3.85
C PHE A 39 4.06 -5.30 -3.34
N VAL A 40 3.87 -4.03 -3.75
CA VAL A 40 2.70 -3.26 -3.31
C VAL A 40 1.41 -3.69 -4.00
N GLY A 41 1.53 -4.19 -5.23
CA GLY A 41 0.44 -4.87 -5.92
C GLY A 41 -0.08 -6.03 -5.09
N GLU A 42 0.79 -6.93 -4.63
CA GLU A 42 0.40 -8.04 -3.75
C GLU A 42 -0.17 -7.57 -2.41
N LEU A 43 0.47 -6.59 -1.75
CA LEU A 43 0.05 -6.04 -0.46
C LEU A 43 -1.37 -5.44 -0.50
N LEU A 44 -1.69 -4.66 -1.54
CA LEU A 44 -2.99 -3.98 -1.66
C LEU A 44 -4.07 -4.82 -2.37
N THR A 45 -3.71 -5.98 -2.91
CA THR A 45 -4.68 -6.91 -3.51
C THR A 45 -5.07 -8.03 -2.54
N ALA A 46 -4.26 -8.28 -1.51
CA ALA A 46 -4.57 -9.23 -0.45
C ALA A 46 -5.77 -8.73 0.37
N PRO A 47 -6.93 -9.42 0.38
CA PRO A 47 -8.15 -8.93 1.01
C PRO A 47 -7.89 -8.38 2.40
N LEU A 48 -8.46 -7.20 2.71
CA LEU A 48 -8.34 -6.56 4.02
C LEU A 48 -8.61 -7.62 5.09
N LEU A 49 -7.54 -8.14 5.68
CA LEU A 49 -7.65 -9.26 6.58
C LEU A 49 -8.15 -8.63 7.89
N ASP A 50 -9.24 -9.15 8.44
CA ASP A 50 -9.71 -8.90 9.82
C ASP A 50 -8.68 -9.37 10.89
N ARG A 51 -7.37 -9.35 10.56
CA ARG A 51 -6.26 -9.84 11.39
C ARG A 51 -5.52 -8.74 12.12
N GLN A 52 -6.08 -7.53 12.18
CA GLN A 52 -5.67 -6.53 13.16
C GLN A 52 -5.81 -7.06 14.61
N ALA A 53 -6.57 -8.14 14.82
CA ALA A 53 -6.78 -8.80 16.11
C ALA A 53 -5.83 -9.99 16.40
N GLU A 54 -4.92 -10.39 15.49
CA GLU A 54 -4.05 -11.56 15.69
C GLU A 54 -2.58 -11.23 16.03
N TRP A 55 -2.21 -9.97 16.24
CA TRP A 55 -0.87 -9.56 16.72
C TRP A 55 -0.91 -8.91 18.11
#